data_AF-G9QMF4-F1
#
_entry.id   AF-G9QMF4-F1
#
_cell.length_a   1.000
_cell.length_b   1.000
_cell.length_c   1.000
_cell.angle_alpha   90.00
_cell.angle_beta   90.00
_cell.angle_gamma   90.00
#
_symmetry.space_group_name_H-M   'P 1'
#
loop_
_entity.id
_entity.type
_entity.pdbx_description
1 polymer ?
#
loop_
_entity_poly.entity_id
_entity_poly.type
_entity_poly.pdbx_seq_one_letter_code
_entity_poly.pdbx_strand_id
1 'polypeptide(L)'
;MFLRMQNPYSSSIRCGPLQTQAEGSCTILMKKIVFICFIFILASCQQNPDVSKTHSLEQSAKAAGQKNPSLFVVRHVVRSNDLYVECFAPDITFMTKSNQKKRGKAVVSIDGVRYGEYRTAAFIIESLPSGTHLINIEIKDTNNHPLGLRKQFYVTVP
;
A
#
# COMPACT_ATOMS: atom_id res chain seq x y z
N MET A 1 41.27 -50.02 -3.21
CA MET A 1 41.48 -48.67 -3.74
C MET A 1 40.44 -47.76 -3.10
N PHE A 2 40.77 -47.20 -1.93
CA PHE A 2 39.92 -46.31 -1.13
C PHE A 2 40.74 -45.04 -0.88
N LEU A 3 40.41 -43.96 -1.58
CA LEU A 3 41.06 -42.67 -1.41
C LEU A 3 40.40 -41.94 -0.23
N ARG A 4 41.12 -41.84 0.89
CA ARG A 4 40.77 -40.94 2.00
C ARG A 4 41.05 -39.50 1.54
N MET A 5 39.98 -38.74 1.31
CA MET A 5 40.01 -37.28 1.26
C MET A 5 40.48 -36.73 2.60
N GLN A 6 41.60 -36.00 2.59
CA GLN A 6 42.03 -35.14 3.69
C GLN A 6 41.37 -33.77 3.51
N ASN A 7 40.65 -33.32 4.54
CA ASN A 7 40.01 -32.00 4.60
C ASN A 7 40.97 -31.01 5.31
N PRO A 8 41.40 -29.91 4.67
CA PRO A 8 42.26 -28.92 5.28
C PRO A 8 41.47 -27.64 5.61
N TYR A 9 40.83 -27.59 6.77
CA TYR A 9 40.32 -26.34 7.33
C TYR A 9 40.63 -26.27 8.83
N SER A 10 41.91 -25.98 9.10
CA SER A 10 42.36 -25.44 10.38
C SER A 10 42.48 -23.93 10.21
N SER A 11 41.61 -23.17 10.88
CA SER A 11 41.85 -21.74 11.13
C SER A 11 41.33 -21.39 12.51
N SER A 12 42.29 -21.14 13.40
CA SER A 12 42.07 -20.65 14.75
C SER A 12 41.58 -19.20 14.68
N ILE A 13 40.42 -18.89 15.24
CA ILE A 13 40.01 -17.51 15.48
C ILE A 13 40.07 -17.27 16.98
N ARG A 14 41.05 -16.44 17.36
CA ARG A 14 41.24 -15.88 18.70
C ARG A 14 40.04 -15.01 19.08
N CYS A 15 39.36 -15.34 20.17
CA CYS A 15 38.49 -14.41 20.88
C CYS A 15 39.35 -13.42 21.68
N GLY A 16 39.24 -12.12 21.40
CA GLY A 16 39.72 -11.03 22.25
C GLY A 16 38.57 -10.46 23.09
N PRO A 17 38.85 -9.88 24.28
CA PRO A 17 37.80 -9.46 25.20
C PRO A 17 37.21 -8.08 24.91
N LEU A 18 35.97 -7.97 25.36
CA LEU A 18 35.09 -6.82 25.55
C LEU A 18 35.79 -5.58 26.16
N GLN A 19 35.57 -4.40 25.57
CA GLN A 19 35.65 -3.13 26.30
C GLN A 19 34.42 -2.26 26.03
N THR A 20 33.54 -2.26 27.02
CA THR A 20 32.54 -1.25 27.37
C THR A 20 33.19 0.14 27.46
N GLN A 21 32.48 1.22 27.09
CA GLN A 21 32.51 2.58 27.68
C GLN A 21 31.77 3.57 26.76
N ALA A 22 30.52 3.93 27.08
CA ALA A 22 29.83 5.11 26.56
C ALA A 22 28.57 5.47 27.39
N GLU A 23 28.70 5.59 28.72
CA GLU A 23 27.66 6.22 29.55
C GLU A 23 28.08 7.67 29.81
N GLY A 24 27.40 8.64 29.20
CA GLY A 24 27.68 10.06 29.49
C GLY A 24 27.02 11.12 28.60
N SER A 25 26.39 10.76 27.48
CA SER A 25 25.83 11.76 26.54
C SER A 25 24.31 11.95 26.56
N CYS A 26 23.54 11.16 27.33
CA CYS A 26 22.08 11.09 27.17
C CYS A 26 21.28 12.14 27.96
N THR A 27 21.80 12.66 29.07
CA THR A 27 20.99 13.49 30.01
C THR A 27 20.87 14.97 29.63
N ILE A 28 21.75 15.48 28.76
CA ILE A 28 21.75 16.89 28.33
C ILE A 28 20.76 17.14 27.17
N LEU A 29 20.47 16.09 26.37
CA LEU A 29 19.59 16.16 25.20
C LEU A 29 18.11 16.36 25.57
N MET A 30 17.67 15.77 26.68
CA MET A 30 16.25 15.80 27.10
C MET A 30 15.78 17.18 27.60
N LYS A 31 16.68 17.98 28.17
CA LYS A 31 16.34 19.32 28.72
C LYS A 31 16.02 20.32 27.61
N LYS A 32 16.72 20.22 26.47
CA LYS A 32 16.56 21.13 25.32
C LYS A 32 15.29 20.85 24.52
N ILE A 33 14.86 19.59 24.45
CA ILE A 33 13.62 19.20 23.76
C ILE A 33 12.38 19.79 24.46
N VAL A 34 12.36 19.83 25.79
CA VAL A 34 11.26 20.45 26.57
C VAL A 34 11.16 21.94 26.29
N PHE A 35 12.28 22.64 26.08
CA PHE A 35 12.29 24.08 25.79
C PHE A 35 11.81 24.41 24.37
N ILE A 36 12.04 23.52 23.39
CA ILE A 36 11.61 23.70 21.99
C ILE A 36 10.09 23.51 21.85
N CYS A 37 9.48 22.59 22.61
CA CYS A 37 8.04 22.34 22.53
C CYS A 37 7.18 23.50 23.07
N PHE A 38 7.70 24.34 23.97
CA PHE A 38 6.94 25.46 24.54
C PHE A 38 6.73 26.62 23.55
N ILE A 39 7.59 26.75 22.53
CA ILE A 39 7.56 27.86 21.56
C ILE A 39 6.48 27.68 20.48
N PHE A 40 6.03 26.44 20.22
CA PHE A 40 5.03 26.14 19.17
C PHE A 40 3.57 26.42 19.56
N ILE A 41 3.28 26.81 20.80
CA ILE A 41 1.90 26.94 21.31
C ILE A 41 1.29 28.34 21.04
N LEU A 42 2.06 29.31 20.54
CA LEU A 42 1.60 30.71 20.38
C LEU A 42 1.24 31.15 18.95
N ALA A 43 1.08 30.23 17.99
CA ALA A 43 0.76 30.58 16.59
C ALA A 43 -0.45 29.83 16.00
N SER A 44 -1.54 29.70 16.76
CA SER A 44 -2.81 29.17 16.23
C SER A 44 -4.01 30.02 16.67
N CYS A 45 -4.28 31.05 15.88
CA CYS A 45 -5.51 31.85 15.75
C CYS A 45 -5.30 32.67 14.46
N GLN A 46 -6.15 32.79 13.45
CA GLN A 46 -7.57 32.53 13.17
C GLN A 46 -7.71 32.45 11.64
N GLN A 47 -8.73 31.74 11.11
CA GLN A 47 -9.56 32.29 10.02
C GLN A 47 -10.85 31.45 9.87
N ASN A 48 -11.99 32.02 10.27
CA ASN A 48 -13.31 31.51 9.92
C ASN A 48 -13.85 32.34 8.75
N PRO A 49 -14.25 31.71 7.63
CA PRO A 49 -15.24 32.32 6.74
C PRO A 49 -16.56 31.55 6.83
N ASP A 50 -17.54 32.21 7.44
CA ASP A 50 -18.97 31.90 7.35
C ASP A 50 -19.50 32.42 6.01
N VAL A 51 -20.01 31.54 5.15
CA VAL A 51 -20.91 31.93 4.05
C VAL A 51 -21.95 30.82 3.84
N SER A 52 -23.07 30.96 4.55
CA SER A 52 -24.44 30.80 4.07
C SER A 52 -24.62 30.35 2.60
N LYS A 53 -25.28 29.19 2.40
CA LYS A 53 -26.58 29.09 1.68
C LYS A 53 -27.34 27.85 2.14
N THR A 54 -28.41 28.09 2.90
CA THR A 54 -29.40 27.08 3.27
C THR A 54 -30.46 26.97 2.17
N HIS A 55 -30.88 25.72 1.92
CA HIS A 55 -32.21 25.29 1.47
C HIS A 55 -32.51 25.20 -0.04
N SER A 56 -32.32 23.98 -0.58
CA SER A 56 -33.43 23.27 -1.24
C SER A 56 -33.22 21.75 -1.15
N LEU A 57 -34.18 21.10 -0.50
CA LEU A 57 -34.50 19.68 -0.42
C LEU A 57 -34.51 19.07 -1.84
N GLU A 58 -34.08 17.85 -2.16
CA GLU A 58 -34.37 16.56 -1.53
C GLU A 58 -33.18 15.59 -1.74
N GLN A 59 -32.74 14.92 -0.67
CA GLN A 59 -31.91 13.72 -0.78
C GLN A 59 -32.43 12.68 0.20
N SER A 60 -33.38 11.86 -0.26
CA SER A 60 -33.64 10.56 0.35
C SER A 60 -32.62 9.54 -0.17
N ALA A 61 -31.37 9.68 0.26
CA ALA A 61 -30.40 8.59 0.18
C ALA A 61 -30.19 8.09 1.60
N LYS A 62 -30.67 6.88 1.88
CA LYS A 62 -30.27 6.10 3.05
C LYS A 62 -28.74 6.12 3.10
N ALA A 63 -28.18 6.90 4.02
CA ALA A 63 -26.79 6.79 4.41
C ALA A 63 -26.63 5.45 5.12
N ALA A 64 -26.51 4.38 4.34
CA ALA A 64 -25.79 3.20 4.79
C ALA A 64 -24.40 3.72 5.16
N GLY A 65 -24.06 3.61 6.44
CA GLY A 65 -22.89 4.26 7.03
C GLY A 65 -21.68 4.15 6.11
N GLN A 66 -21.19 5.31 5.66
CA GLN A 66 -19.87 5.40 5.05
C GLN A 66 -18.86 5.07 6.15
N LYS A 67 -18.66 3.77 6.37
CA LYS A 67 -17.43 3.24 6.92
C LYS A 67 -16.33 3.87 6.08
N ASN A 68 -15.48 4.67 6.73
CA ASN A 68 -14.28 5.31 6.19
C ASN A 68 -13.83 4.64 4.89
N PRO A 69 -13.72 5.35 3.75
CA PRO A 69 -13.32 4.73 2.50
C PRO A 69 -11.98 4.05 2.75
N SER A 70 -11.99 2.73 2.83
CA SER A 70 -10.79 1.92 2.91
C SER A 70 -9.89 2.41 1.78
N LEU A 71 -8.69 2.89 2.15
CA LEU A 71 -7.72 3.50 1.23
C LEU A 71 -7.32 2.48 0.16
N PHE A 72 -8.12 2.39 -0.91
CA PHE A 72 -7.83 1.56 -2.06
C PHE A 72 -7.13 2.41 -3.11
N VAL A 73 -5.85 2.13 -3.30
CA VAL A 73 -4.99 2.86 -4.24
C VAL A 73 -4.53 1.90 -5.31
N VAL A 74 -4.59 2.34 -6.56
CA VAL A 74 -3.99 1.63 -7.69
C VAL A 74 -2.93 2.52 -8.30
N ARG A 75 -1.70 2.02 -8.37
CA ARG A 75 -0.60 2.61 -9.13
C ARG A 75 -0.43 1.80 -10.41
N HIS A 76 -0.04 2.48 -11.48
CA HIS A 76 0.18 1.82 -12.75
C HIS A 76 1.23 2.53 -13.59
N VAL A 77 1.85 1.79 -14.51
CA VAL A 77 2.77 2.33 -15.53
C VAL A 77 2.65 1.50 -16.80
N VAL A 78 2.58 2.17 -17.94
CA VAL A 78 2.67 1.54 -19.27
C VAL A 78 4.13 1.48 -19.67
N ARG A 79 4.60 0.30 -20.11
CA ARG A 79 5.93 0.12 -20.70
C ARG A 79 5.78 -0.71 -21.97
N SER A 80 6.21 -0.16 -23.10
CA SER A 80 5.94 -0.74 -24.42
C SER A 80 4.43 -0.92 -24.62
N ASN A 81 3.93 -2.16 -24.65
CA ASN A 81 2.51 -2.50 -24.71
C ASN A 81 1.98 -3.17 -23.43
N ASP A 82 2.78 -3.20 -22.36
CA ASP A 82 2.42 -3.86 -21.11
C ASP A 82 2.01 -2.83 -20.05
N LEU A 83 0.94 -3.13 -19.31
CA LEU A 83 0.47 -2.33 -18.19
C LEU A 83 0.83 -3.02 -16.87
N TYR A 84 1.75 -2.42 -16.14
CA TYR A 84 2.15 -2.84 -14.81
C TYR A 84 1.22 -2.19 -13.79
N VAL A 85 0.67 -2.99 -12.88
CA VAL A 85 -0.32 -2.54 -11.91
C VAL A 85 0.10 -2.96 -10.51
N GLU A 86 -0.03 -2.06 -9.55
CA GLU A 86 0.09 -2.32 -8.12
C GLU A 86 -1.18 -1.85 -7.40
N CYS A 87 -1.78 -2.75 -6.64
CA CYS A 87 -2.97 -2.53 -5.82
C CYS A 87 -2.58 -2.48 -4.33
N PHE A 88 -2.93 -1.38 -3.66
CA PHE A 88 -2.82 -1.24 -2.22
C PHE A 88 -4.22 -1.25 -1.59
N ALA A 89 -4.50 -2.30 -0.80
CA ALA A 89 -5.77 -2.50 -0.11
C ALA A 89 -5.51 -3.03 1.32
N PRO A 90 -5.43 -2.16 2.35
CA PRO A 90 -4.97 -2.52 3.70
C PRO A 90 -5.71 -3.68 4.36
N ASP A 91 -7.02 -3.78 4.13
CA ASP A 91 -7.92 -4.76 4.77
C ASP A 91 -8.07 -6.06 3.98
N ILE A 92 -7.43 -6.14 2.81
CA ILE A 92 -7.52 -7.27 1.90
C ILE A 92 -6.18 -7.99 1.84
N THR A 93 -6.25 -9.32 1.86
CA THR A 93 -5.11 -10.17 1.53
C THR A 93 -5.37 -10.89 0.21
N PHE A 94 -4.41 -10.76 -0.70
CA PHE A 94 -4.43 -11.46 -1.98
C PHE A 94 -3.90 -12.91 -1.84
N MET A 95 -3.20 -13.20 -0.73
CA MET A 95 -2.59 -14.51 -0.48
C MET A 95 -3.60 -15.56 0.02
N THR A 96 -3.30 -16.83 -0.26
CA THR A 96 -4.17 -17.97 0.07
C THR A 96 -4.19 -18.32 1.56
N LYS A 97 -3.13 -18.02 2.31
CA LYS A 97 -2.94 -18.45 3.70
C LYS A 97 -2.90 -17.25 4.66
N SER A 98 -4.06 -16.68 4.98
CA SER A 98 -4.15 -15.63 6.00
C SER A 98 -5.42 -15.80 6.83
N ASN A 99 -5.27 -15.74 8.16
CA ASN A 99 -6.35 -15.97 9.12
C ASN A 99 -6.95 -14.67 9.69
N GLN A 100 -6.42 -13.49 9.31
CA GLN A 100 -6.76 -12.21 9.95
C GLN A 100 -7.37 -11.17 9.02
N LYS A 101 -7.20 -11.29 7.70
CA LYS A 101 -7.69 -10.31 6.71
C LYS A 101 -8.69 -10.95 5.75
N LYS A 102 -9.59 -10.14 5.20
CA LYS A 102 -10.52 -10.60 4.17
C LYS A 102 -9.74 -11.02 2.94
N ARG A 103 -9.97 -12.22 2.44
CA ARG A 103 -9.31 -12.73 1.24
C ARG A 103 -9.97 -12.14 0.00
N GLY A 104 -9.16 -11.69 -0.94
CA GLY A 104 -9.67 -11.11 -2.18
C GLY A 104 -8.78 -11.36 -3.38
N LYS A 105 -9.34 -11.07 -4.55
CA LYS A 105 -8.69 -11.11 -5.86
C LYS A 105 -9.05 -9.85 -6.63
N ALA A 106 -8.13 -9.35 -7.43
CA ALA A 106 -8.41 -8.28 -8.38
C ALA A 106 -9.06 -8.88 -9.62
N VAL A 107 -10.18 -8.33 -10.04
CA VAL A 107 -10.86 -8.63 -11.29
C VAL A 107 -10.65 -7.46 -12.24
N VAL A 108 -10.06 -7.72 -13.39
CA VAL A 108 -9.70 -6.70 -14.38
C VAL A 108 -10.65 -6.78 -15.57
N SER A 109 -11.10 -5.62 -16.05
CA SER A 109 -11.80 -5.45 -17.32
C SER A 109 -11.14 -4.35 -18.12
N ILE A 110 -11.06 -4.55 -19.44
CA ILE A 110 -10.50 -3.61 -20.41
C ILE A 110 -11.64 -3.25 -21.36
N ASP A 111 -11.96 -1.97 -21.49
CA ASP A 111 -13.03 -1.47 -22.36
C ASP A 111 -14.39 -2.16 -22.12
N GLY A 112 -14.66 -2.47 -20.85
CA GLY A 112 -15.88 -3.16 -20.41
C GLY A 112 -15.87 -4.67 -20.57
N VAL A 113 -14.86 -5.25 -21.26
CA VAL A 113 -14.71 -6.69 -21.43
C VAL A 113 -13.84 -7.25 -20.31
N ARG A 114 -14.28 -8.34 -19.69
CA ARG A 114 -13.52 -9.02 -18.64
C ARG A 114 -12.22 -9.58 -19.21
N TYR A 115 -11.08 -9.18 -18.65
CA TYR A 115 -9.75 -9.62 -19.07
C TYR A 115 -9.24 -10.79 -18.23
N GLY A 116 -9.27 -10.67 -16.89
CA GLY A 116 -8.67 -11.69 -16.04
C GLY A 116 -8.86 -11.46 -14.54
N GLU A 117 -8.29 -12.37 -13.75
CA GLU A 117 -8.26 -12.30 -12.29
C GLU A 117 -6.85 -12.50 -11.75
N TYR A 118 -6.50 -11.73 -10.71
CA TYR A 118 -5.18 -11.78 -10.08
C TYR A 118 -5.31 -11.96 -8.57
N ARG A 119 -4.51 -12.90 -8.04
CA ARG A 119 -4.40 -13.19 -6.60
C ARG A 119 -3.11 -12.62 -5.99
N THR A 120 -2.57 -11.58 -6.62
CA THR A 120 -1.41 -10.83 -6.16
C THR A 120 -1.74 -9.35 -6.17
N ALA A 121 -1.07 -8.60 -5.29
CA ALA A 121 -1.24 -7.15 -5.22
C ALA A 121 -0.63 -6.45 -6.45
N ALA A 122 0.43 -7.02 -7.03
CA ALA A 122 1.07 -6.54 -8.24
C ALA A 122 0.95 -7.57 -9.36
N PHE A 123 0.67 -7.10 -10.57
CA PHE A 123 0.51 -7.93 -11.77
C PHE A 123 0.72 -7.11 -13.04
N ILE A 124 0.84 -7.80 -14.16
CA ILE A 124 1.03 -7.23 -15.50
C ILE A 124 -0.15 -7.64 -16.36
N ILE A 125 -0.66 -6.70 -17.15
CA ILE A 125 -1.60 -6.92 -18.24
C ILE A 125 -0.76 -6.81 -19.50
N GLU A 126 -0.53 -7.93 -20.16
CA GLU A 126 0.41 -8.03 -21.28
C GLU A 126 -0.27 -7.68 -22.60
N SER A 127 0.51 -7.11 -23.53
CA SER A 127 0.12 -6.93 -24.92
C SER A 127 -1.21 -6.17 -25.14
N LEU A 128 -1.37 -5.03 -24.47
CA LEU A 128 -2.46 -4.10 -24.80
C LEU A 128 -2.27 -3.59 -26.24
N PRO A 129 -3.34 -3.55 -27.06
CA PRO A 129 -3.30 -2.89 -28.35
C PRO A 129 -2.86 -1.42 -28.24
N SER A 130 -2.30 -0.85 -29.31
CA SER A 130 -2.08 0.59 -29.37
C SER A 130 -3.41 1.34 -29.32
N GLY A 131 -3.45 2.45 -28.58
CA GLY A 131 -4.67 3.22 -28.36
C GLY A 131 -4.94 3.54 -26.90
N THR A 132 -6.13 4.08 -26.65
CA THR A 132 -6.60 4.42 -25.30
C THR A 132 -7.54 3.34 -24.80
N HIS A 133 -7.25 2.81 -23.62
CA HIS A 133 -8.01 1.73 -22.99
C HIS A 133 -8.54 2.16 -21.63
N LEU A 134 -9.80 1.83 -21.35
CA LEU A 134 -10.44 2.02 -20.06
C LEU A 134 -10.21 0.77 -19.19
N ILE A 135 -9.36 0.91 -18.20
CA ILE A 135 -9.03 -0.16 -17.25
C ILE A 135 -9.95 -0.05 -16.05
N ASN A 136 -10.61 -1.15 -15.72
CA ASN A 136 -11.45 -1.27 -14.53
C ASN A 136 -10.91 -2.41 -13.65
N ILE A 137 -10.62 -2.10 -12.40
CA ILE A 137 -10.15 -3.06 -11.39
C ILE A 137 -11.14 -3.05 -10.24
N GLU A 138 -11.68 -4.22 -9.94
CA GLU A 138 -12.59 -4.45 -8.82
C GLU A 138 -12.04 -5.57 -7.93
N ILE A 139 -12.00 -5.33 -6.61
CA ILE A 139 -11.63 -6.39 -5.67
C ILE A 139 -12.88 -7.17 -5.30
N LYS A 140 -12.79 -8.50 -5.47
CA LYS A 140 -13.83 -9.46 -5.10
C LYS A 140 -13.30 -10.45 -4.08
N ASP A 141 -14.19 -11.04 -3.29
CA ASP A 141 -13.84 -12.14 -2.40
C ASP A 141 -13.61 -13.46 -3.17
N THR A 142 -13.35 -14.53 -2.41
CA THR A 142 -13.15 -15.88 -2.99
C THR A 142 -14.40 -16.45 -3.66
N ASN A 143 -15.58 -15.97 -3.29
CA ASN A 143 -16.88 -16.37 -3.81
C ASN A 143 -17.37 -15.45 -4.94
N ASN A 144 -16.50 -14.54 -5.40
CA ASN A 144 -16.79 -13.58 -6.47
C ASN A 144 -17.79 -12.48 -6.08
N HIS A 145 -18.01 -12.22 -4.78
CA HIS A 145 -18.78 -11.08 -4.30
C HIS A 145 -17.92 -9.81 -4.29
N PRO A 146 -18.47 -8.66 -4.73
CA PRO A 146 -17.74 -7.39 -4.72
C PRO A 146 -17.50 -6.91 -3.29
N LEU A 147 -16.27 -6.46 -3.01
CA LEU A 147 -15.88 -5.96 -1.69
C LEU A 147 -16.00 -4.43 -1.56
N GLY A 148 -16.59 -3.77 -2.57
CA GLY A 148 -16.76 -2.31 -2.60
C GLY A 148 -15.49 -1.54 -2.94
N LEU A 149 -14.40 -2.23 -3.28
CA LEU A 149 -13.13 -1.61 -3.71
C LEU A 149 -13.03 -1.66 -5.23
N ARG A 150 -13.13 -0.49 -5.87
CA ARG A 150 -13.09 -0.37 -7.33
C ARG A 150 -12.29 0.86 -7.74
N LYS A 151 -11.52 0.73 -8.82
CA LYS A 151 -10.80 1.83 -9.46
C LYS A 151 -10.93 1.70 -10.97
N GLN A 152 -11.16 2.83 -11.62
CA GLN A 152 -11.21 2.94 -13.06
C GLN A 152 -10.27 4.06 -13.52
N PHE A 153 -9.52 3.83 -14.59
CA PHE A 153 -8.58 4.80 -15.15
C PHE A 153 -8.33 4.50 -16.64
N TYR A 154 -7.93 5.53 -17.38
CA TYR A 154 -7.50 5.39 -18.76
C TYR A 154 -6.00 5.18 -18.83
N VAL A 155 -5.56 4.36 -19.77
CA VAL A 155 -4.15 4.24 -20.18
C VAL A 155 -4.05 4.43 -21.68
N THR A 156 -2.94 4.98 -22.14
CA THR A 156 -2.65 5.11 -23.57
C THR A 156 -1.38 4.32 -23.87
N VAL A 157 -1.50 3.39 -24.82
CA VAL A 157 -0.38 2.64 -25.38
C VAL A 157 0.02 3.31 -26.69
N PRO A 158 1.31 3.67 -26.86
CA PRO A 158 1.80 4.36 -28.07
C PRO A 158 1.70 3.50 -29.34
#